data_AF-A0A8S3CDL0-F1
#
_entry.id   AF-A0A8S3CDL0-F1
#
_cell.length_a   1.000
_cell.length_b   1.000
_cell.length_c   1.000
_cell.angle_alpha   90.00
_cell.angle_beta   90.00
_cell.angle_gamma   90.00
#
_symmetry.space_group_name_H-M   'P 1'
#
loop_
_entity.id
_entity.type
_entity.pdbx_description
1 polymer ?
#
loop_
_entity_poly.entity_id
_entity_poly.type
_entity_poly.pdbx_seq_one_letter_code
_entity_poly.pdbx_strand_id
1 'polypeptide(L)'
;MMLEDLEPYIIENTIITGDFNASIKEWNSESSDKRGRNLKKWVEKNNLCYIPSTLDFSKRSNRNIDLSFTNIDEVRGETLKMDTSNHWSLLISCENVGFDKNKMFPHVNWKAYEAIRMLLQDFWTNEQNRGMQVDEWYMNYVRFLAALKVRLAQWKEKEKFRPSLLPYLIQKLKEVKIIRNKYCRERTIFNINEETRVLLRVLSREVKIEIAKYKSSKWQDFLSKIQEIHDNTDRAFWLYLSRIYKHKSLPFSKLDTGKTILAKENEISDELYSYYSEQFKAQNTDMSDPHENQIETEYLELMNKLPTLNEKIEKTNFTDIKKAHFKAEAEKIIWIRCSI
;
A
#
# COMPACT_ATOMS: atom_id res chain seq x y z
N MET A 1 14.27 -18.19 -19.04
CA MET A 1 13.58 -17.32 -20.01
C MET A 1 14.53 -17.13 -21.16
N MET A 2 14.11 -17.53 -22.35
CA MET A 2 14.92 -17.32 -23.56
C MET A 2 14.71 -15.86 -24.02
N LEU A 3 15.71 -15.25 -24.66
CA LEU A 3 15.60 -13.83 -25.06
C LEU A 3 14.48 -13.64 -26.09
N GLU A 4 14.22 -14.67 -26.88
CA GLU A 4 13.15 -14.77 -27.86
C GLU A 4 11.75 -14.62 -27.22
N ASP A 5 11.59 -15.04 -25.96
CA ASP A 5 10.32 -14.91 -25.23
C ASP A 5 9.96 -13.43 -24.96
N LEU A 6 10.95 -12.52 -25.02
CA LEU A 6 10.76 -11.10 -24.78
C LEU A 6 10.42 -10.30 -26.05
N GLU A 7 10.72 -10.82 -27.25
CA GLU A 7 10.53 -10.12 -28.53
C GLU A 7 9.10 -9.58 -28.73
N PRO A 8 8.01 -10.31 -28.41
CA PRO A 8 6.65 -9.82 -28.59
C PRO A 8 6.30 -8.60 -27.72
N TYR A 9 7.07 -8.34 -26.66
CA TYR A 9 6.84 -7.24 -25.74
C TYR A 9 7.68 -6.00 -26.08
N ILE A 10 8.57 -6.10 -27.07
CA ILE A 10 9.37 -4.97 -27.54
C ILE A 10 8.53 -4.18 -28.53
N ILE A 11 7.86 -3.17 -28.01
CA ILE A 11 7.11 -2.19 -28.79
C ILE A 11 7.83 -0.84 -28.73
N GLU A 12 7.33 0.15 -29.48
CA GLU A 12 7.80 1.52 -29.34
C GLU A 12 7.70 2.00 -27.89
N ASN A 13 8.71 2.73 -27.43
CA ASN A 13 8.82 3.23 -26.06
C ASN A 13 8.97 2.16 -24.97
N THR A 14 9.80 1.17 -25.22
CA THR A 14 10.12 0.09 -24.29
C THR A 14 11.43 0.35 -23.54
N ILE A 15 11.43 0.09 -22.24
CA ILE A 15 12.64 -0.06 -21.41
C ILE A 15 12.66 -1.47 -20.85
N ILE A 16 13.75 -2.19 -21.07
CA ILE A 16 14.00 -3.52 -20.52
C ILE A 16 15.11 -3.39 -19.50
N THR A 17 14.91 -3.88 -18.28
CA THR A 17 15.93 -3.83 -17.23
C THR A 17 15.94 -5.14 -16.45
N GLY A 18 17.14 -5.61 -16.07
CA GLY A 18 17.27 -6.80 -15.24
C GLY A 18 18.71 -7.29 -15.11
N ASP A 19 18.89 -8.35 -14.32
CA ASP A 19 20.14 -9.09 -14.22
C ASP A 19 20.19 -10.13 -15.35
N PHE A 20 20.99 -9.85 -16.38
CA PHE A 20 21.15 -10.73 -17.53
C PHE A 20 22.27 -11.76 -17.34
N ASN A 21 23.07 -11.64 -16.26
CA ASN A 21 24.24 -12.47 -16.02
C ASN A 21 25.19 -12.58 -17.25
N ALA A 22 25.21 -11.55 -18.09
CA ALA A 22 25.93 -11.48 -19.35
C ALA A 22 26.89 -10.30 -19.30
N SER A 23 28.12 -10.47 -19.79
CA SER A 23 29.14 -9.42 -19.75
C SER A 23 29.67 -9.12 -21.14
N ILE A 24 29.83 -7.83 -21.44
CA ILE A 24 30.40 -7.34 -22.70
C ILE A 24 31.14 -6.03 -22.49
N LYS A 25 32.31 -5.88 -23.13
CA LYS A 25 33.19 -4.71 -22.97
C LYS A 25 32.52 -3.40 -23.33
N GLU A 26 31.72 -3.41 -24.38
CA GLU A 26 30.99 -2.26 -24.88
C GLU A 26 29.94 -1.71 -23.90
N TRP A 27 29.55 -2.50 -22.89
CA TRP A 27 28.64 -2.09 -21.81
C TRP A 27 29.37 -2.01 -20.47
N ASN A 28 30.61 -1.52 -20.49
CA ASN A 28 31.43 -1.26 -19.31
C ASN A 28 31.74 -2.51 -18.46
N SER A 29 31.90 -3.68 -19.09
CA SER A 29 32.50 -4.85 -18.41
C SER A 29 33.98 -5.01 -18.77
N GLU A 30 34.81 -5.59 -17.90
CA GLU A 30 36.21 -5.88 -18.25
C GLU A 30 36.37 -6.93 -19.36
N SER A 31 35.38 -7.82 -19.53
CA SER A 31 35.44 -8.93 -20.48
C SER A 31 34.09 -9.23 -21.12
N SER A 32 34.15 -9.86 -22.30
CA SER A 32 32.97 -10.29 -23.06
C SER A 32 32.82 -11.81 -23.00
N ASP A 33 31.68 -12.31 -22.53
CA ASP A 33 31.37 -13.75 -22.52
C ASP A 33 30.46 -14.14 -23.71
N LYS A 34 30.18 -15.45 -23.86
CA LYS A 34 29.30 -15.95 -24.94
C LYS A 34 27.87 -15.39 -24.79
N ARG A 35 27.39 -15.24 -23.55
CA ARG A 35 26.04 -14.73 -23.26
C ARG A 35 25.92 -13.24 -23.62
N GLY A 36 26.92 -12.43 -23.29
CA GLY A 36 26.99 -11.02 -23.67
C GLY A 36 26.99 -10.83 -25.18
N ARG A 37 27.74 -11.65 -25.92
CA ARG A 37 27.71 -11.62 -27.40
C ARG A 37 26.34 -11.98 -27.98
N ASN A 38 25.65 -12.97 -27.41
CA ASN A 38 24.31 -13.34 -27.84
C ASN A 38 23.29 -12.23 -27.50
N LEU A 39 23.37 -11.68 -26.29
CA LEU A 39 22.53 -10.58 -25.85
C LEU A 39 22.74 -9.33 -26.71
N LYS A 40 23.99 -8.99 -27.08
CA LYS A 40 24.29 -7.86 -27.98
C LYS A 40 23.62 -8.03 -29.33
N LYS A 41 23.76 -9.20 -29.95
CA LYS A 41 23.09 -9.48 -31.24
C LYS A 41 21.57 -9.35 -31.14
N TRP A 42 20.99 -9.82 -30.03
CA TRP A 42 19.56 -9.71 -29.79
C TRP A 42 19.11 -8.26 -29.57
N VAL A 43 19.89 -7.46 -28.81
CA VAL A 43 19.66 -6.02 -28.60
C VAL A 43 19.72 -5.26 -29.94
N GLU A 44 20.75 -5.52 -30.75
CA GLU A 44 20.91 -4.93 -32.09
C GLU A 44 19.77 -5.30 -33.04
N LYS A 45 19.36 -6.59 -33.06
CA LYS A 45 18.23 -7.07 -33.87
C LYS A 45 16.91 -6.36 -33.53
N ASN A 46 16.72 -5.99 -32.27
CA ASN A 46 15.49 -5.36 -31.78
C ASN A 46 15.56 -3.82 -31.70
N ASN A 47 16.58 -3.20 -32.32
CA ASN A 47 16.79 -1.73 -32.32
C ASN A 47 16.80 -1.14 -30.91
N LEU A 48 17.36 -1.86 -29.94
CA LEU A 48 17.52 -1.37 -28.58
C LEU A 48 18.90 -0.77 -28.39
N CYS A 49 18.96 0.33 -27.66
CA CYS A 49 20.18 0.98 -27.20
C CYS A 49 20.44 0.62 -25.74
N TYR A 50 21.71 0.42 -25.40
CA TYR A 50 22.13 0.27 -24.01
C TYR A 50 22.02 1.60 -23.27
N ILE A 51 21.42 1.59 -22.08
CA ILE A 51 21.39 2.74 -21.18
C ILE A 51 22.64 2.66 -20.30
N PRO A 52 23.66 3.51 -20.55
CA PRO A 52 24.88 3.49 -19.77
C PRO A 52 24.62 3.92 -18.34
N SER A 53 25.32 3.28 -17.42
CA SER A 53 25.42 3.69 -16.03
C SER A 53 26.66 4.55 -15.81
N THR A 54 26.64 5.36 -14.74
CA THR A 54 27.79 6.21 -14.39
C THR A 54 28.96 5.43 -13.80
N LEU A 55 28.72 4.21 -13.29
CA LEU A 55 29.70 3.34 -12.64
C LEU A 55 29.33 1.85 -12.79
N ASP A 56 30.30 0.97 -12.49
CA ASP A 56 30.10 -0.47 -12.36
C ASP A 56 28.95 -0.82 -11.40
N PHE A 57 28.20 -1.89 -11.71
CA PHE A 57 26.99 -2.28 -10.99
C PHE A 57 27.22 -3.21 -9.81
N SER A 58 28.31 -3.97 -9.78
CA SER A 58 28.58 -4.91 -8.68
C SER A 58 29.59 -4.35 -7.71
N LYS A 59 29.33 -4.51 -6.41
CA LYS A 59 30.30 -4.19 -5.33
C LYS A 59 31.45 -5.20 -5.23
N ARG A 60 31.30 -6.36 -5.87
CA ARG A 60 32.18 -7.52 -5.69
C ARG A 60 32.98 -7.87 -6.94
N SER A 61 32.64 -7.26 -8.08
CA SER A 61 33.26 -7.56 -9.36
C SER A 61 33.10 -6.38 -10.31
N ASN A 62 34.09 -6.15 -11.16
CA ASN A 62 34.04 -5.18 -12.26
C ASN A 62 33.22 -5.70 -13.46
N ARG A 63 32.26 -6.60 -13.18
CA ARG A 63 31.32 -7.12 -14.18
C ARG A 63 30.06 -6.29 -14.13
N ASN A 64 29.64 -5.81 -15.28
CA ASN A 64 28.36 -5.17 -15.47
C ASN A 64 27.37 -6.18 -16.04
N ILE A 65 26.49 -6.72 -15.20
CA ILE A 65 25.53 -7.78 -15.56
C ILE A 65 24.07 -7.34 -15.38
N ASP A 66 23.84 -6.28 -14.60
CA ASP A 66 22.56 -5.59 -14.51
C ASP A 66 22.49 -4.58 -15.65
N LEU A 67 21.73 -4.91 -16.67
CA LEU A 67 21.71 -4.13 -17.91
C LEU A 67 20.33 -3.56 -18.13
N SER A 68 20.31 -2.36 -18.72
CA SER A 68 19.09 -1.69 -19.12
C SER A 68 19.19 -1.30 -20.60
N PHE A 69 18.14 -1.59 -21.36
CA PHE A 69 18.06 -1.33 -22.79
C PHE A 69 16.78 -0.59 -23.13
N THR A 70 16.79 0.24 -24.15
CA THR A 70 15.61 0.99 -24.57
C THR A 70 15.64 1.37 -26.04
N ASN A 71 14.47 1.57 -26.64
CA ASN A 71 14.30 2.21 -27.94
C ASN A 71 13.73 3.64 -27.80
N ILE A 72 13.84 4.24 -26.61
CA ILE A 72 13.45 5.62 -26.31
C ILE A 72 14.70 6.50 -26.41
N ASP A 73 14.57 7.63 -27.11
CA ASP A 73 15.64 8.62 -27.17
C ASP A 73 15.83 9.35 -25.83
N GLU A 74 17.05 9.83 -25.59
CA GLU A 74 17.40 10.70 -24.46
C GLU A 74 17.20 10.08 -23.05
N VAL A 75 17.15 8.75 -22.96
CA VAL A 75 17.15 8.06 -21.66
C VAL A 75 18.55 8.10 -21.05
N ARG A 76 18.63 8.49 -19.77
CA ARG A 76 19.88 8.55 -19.00
C ARG A 76 19.82 7.59 -17.81
N GLY A 77 20.96 6.99 -17.50
CA GLY A 77 21.14 6.12 -16.34
C GLY A 77 22.16 6.68 -15.35
N GLU A 78 21.84 6.64 -14.07
CA GLU A 78 22.76 7.01 -12.98
C GLU A 78 22.82 5.91 -11.91
N THR A 79 24.04 5.48 -11.56
CA THR A 79 24.25 4.48 -10.52
C THR A 79 24.10 5.09 -9.12
N LEU A 80 23.13 4.62 -8.34
CA LEU A 80 22.91 5.05 -6.96
C LEU A 80 23.73 4.21 -5.96
N LYS A 81 24.66 4.88 -5.27
CA LYS A 81 25.49 4.28 -4.21
C LYS A 81 24.83 4.20 -2.82
N MET A 82 23.51 4.07 -2.76
CA MET A 82 22.77 4.14 -1.49
C MET A 82 22.16 2.80 -1.04
N ASP A 83 22.44 1.70 -1.73
CA ASP A 83 21.80 0.41 -1.43
C ASP A 83 22.66 -0.50 -0.54
N THR A 84 21.97 -1.32 0.26
CA THR A 84 22.53 -2.41 1.06
C THR A 84 22.81 -3.67 0.22
N SER A 85 22.27 -3.77 -1.00
CA SER A 85 22.50 -4.88 -1.93
C SER A 85 23.99 -5.03 -2.32
N ASN A 86 24.37 -6.20 -2.86
CA ASN A 86 25.67 -6.40 -3.50
C ASN A 86 25.73 -5.77 -4.90
N HIS A 87 24.57 -5.34 -5.41
CA HIS A 87 24.41 -4.63 -6.67
C HIS A 87 24.05 -3.17 -6.36
N TRP A 88 24.52 -2.24 -7.18
CA TRP A 88 24.11 -0.85 -7.15
C TRP A 88 22.82 -0.67 -7.94
N SER A 89 21.94 0.22 -7.48
CA SER A 89 20.69 0.50 -8.18
C SER A 89 20.94 1.45 -9.36
N LEU A 90 20.26 1.24 -10.49
CA LEU A 90 20.20 2.23 -11.58
C LEU A 90 18.98 3.12 -11.40
N LEU A 91 19.23 4.43 -11.34
CA LEU A 91 18.20 5.44 -11.55
C LEU A 91 18.12 5.74 -13.04
N ILE A 92 16.96 5.52 -13.65
CA ILE A 92 16.71 5.86 -15.05
C ILE A 92 15.88 7.13 -15.08
N SER A 93 16.32 8.13 -15.84
CA SER A 93 15.56 9.34 -16.13
C SER A 93 15.35 9.48 -17.65
N CYS A 94 14.20 10.01 -18.02
CA CYS A 94 13.88 10.32 -19.41
C CYS A 94 12.94 11.52 -19.41
N GLU A 95 13.28 12.56 -20.17
CA GLU A 95 12.46 13.78 -20.27
C GLU A 95 11.18 13.53 -21.08
N ASN A 96 11.25 12.61 -22.04
CA ASN A 96 10.18 12.29 -22.97
C ASN A 96 9.18 11.26 -22.41
N VAL A 97 9.50 10.61 -21.29
CA VAL A 97 8.61 9.64 -20.63
C VAL A 97 7.96 10.31 -19.43
N GLY A 98 6.78 10.88 -19.66
CA GLY A 98 5.87 11.27 -18.60
C GLY A 98 5.16 10.04 -18.03
N PHE A 99 5.15 9.88 -16.71
CA PHE A 99 4.16 9.00 -16.10
C PHE A 99 2.81 9.69 -16.20
N ASP A 100 1.84 9.05 -16.87
CA ASP A 100 0.46 9.52 -16.86
C ASP A 100 -0.05 9.50 -15.41
N LYS A 101 0.01 10.68 -14.78
CA LYS A 101 -0.50 10.91 -13.43
C LYS A 101 -2.02 10.85 -13.44
N ASN A 102 -2.62 10.98 -14.61
CA ASN A 102 -4.04 10.97 -14.77
C ASN A 102 -4.52 9.57 -15.20
N LYS A 103 -5.75 9.25 -14.85
CA LYS A 103 -6.47 8.15 -15.48
C LYS A 103 -7.86 8.62 -15.82
N MET A 104 -8.41 8.06 -16.89
CA MET A 104 -9.82 8.21 -17.21
C MET A 104 -10.66 7.46 -16.18
N PHE A 105 -11.54 8.17 -15.47
CA PHE A 105 -12.52 7.59 -14.56
C PHE A 105 -13.94 7.87 -15.05
N PRO A 106 -14.85 6.88 -14.98
CA PRO A 106 -16.24 7.10 -15.34
C PRO A 106 -16.92 7.99 -14.29
N HIS A 107 -17.54 9.08 -14.75
CA HIS A 107 -18.31 10.00 -13.95
C HIS A 107 -19.77 9.94 -14.39
N VAL A 108 -20.57 9.20 -13.63
CA VAL A 108 -22.00 9.00 -13.92
C VAL A 108 -22.79 10.23 -13.47
N ASN A 109 -23.66 10.74 -14.34
CA ASN A 109 -24.66 11.73 -13.94
C ASN A 109 -25.81 11.04 -13.18
N TRP A 110 -25.65 10.94 -11.85
CA TRP A 110 -26.60 10.24 -11.00
C TRP A 110 -27.99 10.88 -10.93
N LYS A 111 -28.10 12.21 -11.12
CA LYS A 111 -29.41 12.89 -11.18
C LYS A 111 -30.21 12.41 -12.40
N ALA A 112 -29.55 12.35 -13.57
CA ALA A 112 -30.17 11.81 -14.78
C ALA A 112 -30.49 10.31 -14.63
N TYR A 113 -29.63 9.56 -13.93
CA TYR A 113 -29.84 8.14 -13.67
C TYR A 113 -31.11 7.90 -12.85
N GLU A 114 -31.28 8.64 -11.76
CA GLU A 114 -32.46 8.56 -10.90
C GLU A 114 -33.72 9.01 -11.63
N ALA A 115 -33.66 10.11 -12.38
CA ALA A 115 -34.79 10.59 -13.16
C ALA A 115 -35.26 9.56 -14.20
N ILE A 116 -34.35 8.97 -14.96
CA ILE A 116 -34.68 7.95 -15.96
C ILE A 116 -35.23 6.68 -15.30
N ARG A 117 -34.65 6.26 -14.17
CA ARG A 117 -35.17 5.12 -13.40
C ARG A 117 -36.61 5.38 -12.92
N MET A 118 -36.89 6.57 -12.39
CA MET A 118 -38.24 6.95 -11.96
C MET A 118 -39.23 6.96 -13.14
N LEU A 119 -38.84 7.55 -14.28
CA LEU A 119 -39.68 7.60 -15.48
C LEU A 119 -40.00 6.21 -16.06
N LEU A 120 -39.09 5.25 -15.89
CA LEU A 120 -39.26 3.88 -16.39
C LEU A 120 -39.77 2.90 -15.32
N GLN A 121 -40.10 3.37 -14.12
CA GLN A 121 -40.55 2.52 -13.02
C GLN A 121 -41.85 1.77 -13.38
N ASP A 122 -42.81 2.46 -13.99
CA ASP A 122 -44.09 1.86 -14.38
C ASP A 122 -43.91 0.81 -15.48
N PHE A 123 -43.00 1.06 -16.43
CA PHE A 123 -42.64 0.08 -17.45
C PHE A 123 -42.12 -1.21 -16.82
N TRP A 124 -41.14 -1.13 -15.93
CA TRP A 124 -40.55 -2.30 -15.28
C TRP A 124 -41.54 -3.05 -14.37
N THR A 125 -42.42 -2.30 -13.70
CA THR A 125 -43.51 -2.88 -12.89
C THR A 125 -44.50 -3.65 -13.77
N ASN A 126 -44.86 -3.09 -14.93
CA ASN A 126 -45.73 -3.77 -15.90
C ASN A 126 -45.07 -5.01 -16.53
N GLU A 127 -43.78 -4.94 -16.86
CA GLU A 127 -43.03 -6.10 -17.37
C GLU A 127 -42.97 -7.24 -16.34
N GLN A 128 -42.86 -6.92 -15.05
CA GLN A 128 -42.90 -7.93 -13.98
C GLN A 128 -44.27 -8.62 -13.93
N ASN A 129 -45.35 -7.85 -14.09
CA ASN A 129 -46.72 -8.34 -14.01
C ASN A 129 -47.17 -9.13 -15.26
N ARG A 130 -46.42 -9.08 -16.37
CA ARG A 130 -46.73 -9.80 -17.62
C ARG A 130 -46.43 -11.31 -17.59
N GLY A 131 -46.07 -11.84 -16.42
CA GLY A 131 -45.80 -13.28 -16.25
C GLY A 131 -44.43 -13.72 -16.77
N MET A 132 -43.50 -12.77 -16.98
CA MET A 132 -42.10 -13.10 -17.18
C MET A 132 -41.57 -13.85 -15.95
N GLN A 133 -40.74 -14.87 -16.15
CA GLN A 133 -40.11 -15.54 -15.00
C GLN A 133 -39.29 -14.52 -14.20
N VAL A 134 -39.38 -14.61 -12.87
CA VAL A 134 -38.76 -13.64 -11.95
C VAL A 134 -37.27 -13.45 -12.24
N ASP A 135 -36.56 -14.55 -12.52
CA ASP A 135 -35.14 -14.54 -12.84
C ASP A 135 -34.83 -13.82 -14.16
N GLU A 136 -35.65 -14.04 -15.18
CA GLU A 136 -35.50 -13.39 -16.49
C GLU A 136 -35.76 -11.89 -16.40
N TRP A 137 -36.82 -11.49 -15.69
CA TRP A 137 -37.13 -10.09 -15.43
C TRP A 137 -35.99 -9.41 -14.66
N TYR A 138 -35.50 -10.04 -13.59
CA TYR A 138 -34.42 -9.50 -12.78
C TYR A 138 -33.13 -9.30 -13.59
N MET A 139 -32.75 -10.29 -14.40
CA MET A 139 -31.58 -10.18 -15.28
C MET A 139 -31.72 -9.05 -16.30
N ASN A 140 -32.90 -8.87 -16.88
CA ASN A 140 -33.18 -7.77 -17.82
C ASN A 140 -33.14 -6.41 -17.12
N TYR A 141 -33.67 -6.31 -15.90
CA TYR A 141 -33.63 -5.08 -15.12
C TYR A 141 -32.20 -4.71 -14.71
N VAL A 142 -31.38 -5.66 -14.24
CA VAL A 142 -29.97 -5.42 -13.90
C VAL A 142 -29.18 -4.98 -15.14
N ARG A 143 -29.40 -5.61 -16.30
CA ARG A 143 -28.79 -5.20 -17.57
C ARG A 143 -29.17 -3.78 -17.95
N PHE A 144 -30.45 -3.41 -17.77
CA PHE A 144 -30.91 -2.04 -17.98
C PHE A 144 -30.20 -1.05 -17.06
N LEU A 145 -30.10 -1.32 -15.76
CA LEU A 145 -29.41 -0.45 -14.80
C LEU A 145 -27.93 -0.28 -15.16
N ALA A 146 -27.25 -1.37 -15.55
CA ALA A 146 -25.87 -1.31 -16.01
C ALA A 146 -25.73 -0.48 -17.29
N ALA A 147 -26.60 -0.70 -18.28
CA ALA A 147 -26.61 0.06 -19.53
C ALA A 147 -26.88 1.55 -19.30
N LEU A 148 -27.83 1.88 -18.42
CA LEU A 148 -28.13 3.25 -18.04
C LEU A 148 -26.93 3.93 -17.37
N LYS A 149 -26.26 3.24 -16.45
CA LYS A 149 -25.05 3.74 -15.79
C LYS A 149 -23.94 4.03 -16.79
N VAL A 150 -23.71 3.11 -17.72
CA VAL A 150 -22.71 3.28 -18.79
C VAL A 150 -23.06 4.44 -19.70
N ARG A 151 -24.34 4.55 -20.11
CA ARG A 151 -24.80 5.62 -21.02
C ARG A 151 -24.68 7.01 -20.40
N LEU A 152 -24.84 7.10 -19.08
CA LEU A 152 -24.73 8.34 -18.32
C LEU A 152 -23.32 8.61 -17.76
N ALA A 153 -22.38 7.71 -18.01
CA ALA A 153 -20.99 7.90 -17.60
C ALA A 153 -20.24 8.75 -18.63
N GLN A 154 -19.65 9.86 -18.17
CA GLN A 154 -18.65 10.60 -18.90
C GLN A 154 -17.26 10.22 -18.39
N TRP A 155 -16.35 9.85 -19.27
CA TRP A 155 -14.97 9.60 -18.89
C TRP A 155 -14.28 10.94 -18.61
N LYS A 156 -13.90 11.15 -17.35
CA LYS A 156 -13.20 12.35 -16.92
C LYS A 156 -11.80 11.96 -16.48
N GLU A 157 -10.84 12.73 -16.95
CA GLU A 157 -9.46 12.63 -16.52
C GLU A 157 -9.36 13.07 -15.05
N LYS A 158 -8.77 12.22 -14.20
CA LYS A 158 -8.46 12.58 -12.82
C LYS A 158 -7.07 12.11 -12.44
N GLU A 159 -6.40 12.94 -11.65
CA GLU A 159 -5.13 12.58 -11.04
C GLU A 159 -5.30 11.37 -10.12
N LYS A 160 -4.39 10.40 -10.27
CA LYS A 160 -4.38 9.14 -9.56
C LYS A 160 -3.96 9.39 -8.11
N PHE A 161 -4.89 9.80 -7.28
CA PHE A 161 -4.65 9.98 -5.85
C PHE A 161 -4.50 8.60 -5.17
N ARG A 162 -3.28 8.10 -5.07
CA ARG A 162 -2.92 7.21 -3.97
C ARG A 162 -2.35 8.12 -2.88
N PRO A 163 -2.94 8.21 -1.69
CA PRO A 163 -2.23 8.86 -0.60
C PRO A 163 -0.95 8.05 -0.38
N SER A 164 0.19 8.67 -0.68
CA SER A 164 1.49 8.13 -0.27
C SER A 164 1.46 7.97 1.25
N LEU A 165 2.00 6.86 1.75
CA LEU A 165 2.30 6.75 3.18
C LEU A 165 3.08 8.00 3.61
N LEU A 166 2.81 8.50 4.81
CA LEU A 166 3.53 9.67 5.33
C LEU A 166 5.05 9.41 5.29
N PRO A 167 5.89 10.41 4.97
CA PRO A 167 7.33 10.22 4.81
C PRO A 167 8.02 9.51 5.99
N TYR A 168 7.56 9.75 7.22
CA TYR A 168 8.10 9.07 8.40
C TYR A 168 7.78 7.56 8.43
N LEU A 169 6.61 7.12 7.97
CA LEU A 169 6.25 5.69 7.87
C LEU A 169 7.12 4.99 6.82
N ILE A 170 7.43 5.70 5.72
CA ILE A 170 8.36 5.21 4.70
C ILE A 170 9.76 5.02 5.31
N GLN A 171 10.21 5.95 6.14
CA GLN A 171 11.50 5.84 6.83
C GLN A 171 11.55 4.64 7.78
N LYS A 172 10.52 4.42 8.60
CA LYS A 172 10.45 3.24 9.47
C LYS A 172 10.42 1.92 8.70
N LEU A 173 9.74 1.87 7.56
CA LEU A 173 9.77 0.70 6.67
C LEU A 173 11.18 0.42 6.11
N LYS A 174 11.96 1.47 5.81
CA LYS A 174 13.37 1.32 5.41
C LYS A 174 14.21 0.75 6.56
N GLU A 175 14.01 1.22 7.78
CA GLU A 175 14.71 0.70 8.97
C GLU A 175 14.40 -0.78 9.22
N VAL A 176 13.13 -1.19 9.15
CA VAL A 176 12.73 -2.61 9.22
C VAL A 176 13.43 -3.44 8.13
N LYS A 177 13.55 -2.90 6.91
CA LYS A 177 14.25 -3.58 5.81
C LYS A 177 15.74 -3.75 6.09
N ILE A 178 16.41 -2.74 6.64
CA ILE A 178 17.83 -2.81 7.02
C ILE A 178 18.06 -3.90 8.08
N ILE A 179 17.26 -3.91 9.14
CA ILE A 179 17.38 -4.91 10.22
C ILE A 179 17.04 -6.32 9.72
N ARG A 180 16.04 -6.46 8.83
CA ARG A 180 15.71 -7.74 8.20
C ARG A 180 16.89 -8.26 7.37
N ASN A 181 17.52 -7.41 6.56
CA ASN A 181 18.66 -7.77 5.75
C ASN A 181 19.86 -8.19 6.62
N LYS A 182 20.10 -7.48 7.73
CA LYS A 182 21.12 -7.83 8.73
C LYS A 182 20.83 -9.22 9.32
N TYR A 183 19.60 -9.45 9.81
CA TYR A 183 19.18 -10.75 10.34
C TYR A 183 19.35 -11.90 9.35
N CYS A 184 18.95 -11.72 8.08
CA CYS A 184 19.09 -12.75 7.05
C CYS A 184 20.55 -13.12 6.75
N ARG A 185 21.48 -12.15 6.81
CA ARG A 185 22.92 -12.38 6.60
C ARG A 185 23.58 -13.08 7.78
N GLU A 186 23.19 -12.72 9.00
CA GLU A 186 23.77 -13.30 10.22
C GLU A 186 23.25 -14.72 10.48
N ARG A 187 22.03 -15.04 10.03
CA ARG A 187 21.40 -16.36 10.19
C ARG A 187 22.14 -17.50 9.46
N THR A 188 23.00 -17.20 8.49
CA THR A 188 23.61 -18.22 7.61
C THR A 188 24.86 -18.89 8.19
N ILE A 189 25.35 -18.50 9.38
CA ILE A 189 26.70 -18.88 9.88
C ILE A 189 26.67 -19.42 11.33
N PHE A 190 25.72 -20.31 11.68
CA PHE A 190 25.72 -21.07 12.96
C PHE A 190 25.42 -20.34 14.28
N ASN A 191 25.03 -19.05 14.29
CA ASN A 191 24.50 -18.43 15.51
C ASN A 191 23.30 -17.53 15.19
N ILE A 192 22.11 -17.88 15.70
CA ILE A 192 20.92 -17.04 15.55
C ILE A 192 21.11 -15.85 16.49
N ASN A 193 21.33 -14.67 15.92
CA ASN A 193 21.35 -13.43 16.70
C ASN A 193 19.94 -13.12 17.20
N GLU A 194 19.65 -13.59 18.41
CA GLU A 194 18.35 -13.51 19.06
C GLU A 194 17.93 -12.06 19.31
N GLU A 195 18.88 -11.17 19.60
CA GLU A 195 18.64 -9.73 19.75
C GLU A 195 18.13 -9.10 18.46
N THR A 196 18.78 -9.40 17.33
CA THR A 196 18.35 -8.92 16.00
C THR A 196 16.99 -9.51 15.63
N ARG A 197 16.69 -10.75 16.03
CA ARG A 197 15.38 -11.39 15.82
C ARG A 197 14.27 -10.66 16.60
N VAL A 198 14.50 -10.37 17.88
CA VAL A 198 13.57 -9.66 18.76
C VAL A 198 13.37 -8.23 18.25
N LEU A 199 14.45 -7.51 17.93
CA LEU A 199 14.40 -6.16 17.38
C LEU A 199 13.58 -6.10 16.08
N LEU A 200 13.80 -7.06 15.16
CA LEU A 200 13.02 -7.14 13.92
C LEU A 200 11.53 -7.33 14.18
N ARG A 201 11.17 -8.16 15.17
CA ARG A 201 9.77 -8.39 15.57
C ARG A 201 9.13 -7.13 16.14
N VAL A 202 9.83 -6.43 17.04
CA VAL A 202 9.37 -5.18 17.67
C VAL A 202 9.14 -4.11 16.61
N LEU A 203 10.15 -3.79 15.80
CA LEU A 203 10.03 -2.77 14.75
C LEU A 203 8.95 -3.13 13.72
N SER A 204 8.84 -4.40 13.34
CA SER A 204 7.79 -4.84 12.41
C SER A 204 6.38 -4.67 13.02
N ARG A 205 6.22 -4.92 14.33
CA ARG A 205 4.94 -4.73 15.03
C ARG A 205 4.60 -3.24 15.14
N GLU A 206 5.55 -2.41 15.56
CA GLU A 206 5.35 -0.96 15.69
C GLU A 206 4.95 -0.31 14.36
N VAL A 207 5.68 -0.62 13.27
CA VAL A 207 5.36 -0.08 11.94
C VAL A 207 3.99 -0.54 11.46
N LYS A 208 3.61 -1.81 11.73
CA LYS A 208 2.26 -2.30 11.43
C LYS A 208 1.19 -1.54 12.19
N ILE A 209 1.38 -1.31 13.50
CA ILE A 209 0.45 -0.54 14.34
C ILE A 209 0.30 0.88 13.81
N GLU A 210 1.41 1.56 13.48
CA GLU A 210 1.34 2.93 12.97
C GLU A 210 0.70 3.04 11.59
N ILE A 211 0.99 2.10 10.69
CA ILE A 211 0.30 2.04 9.38
C ILE A 211 -1.20 1.78 9.59
N ALA A 212 -1.57 0.89 10.52
CA ALA A 212 -2.97 0.62 10.85
C ALA A 212 -3.65 1.85 11.44
N LYS A 213 -3.00 2.56 12.37
CA LYS A 213 -3.47 3.85 12.92
C LYS A 213 -3.65 4.90 11.84
N TYR A 214 -2.67 5.06 10.94
CA TYR A 214 -2.75 5.99 9.82
C TYR A 214 -3.91 5.65 8.88
N LYS A 215 -4.06 4.39 8.49
CA LYS A 215 -5.18 3.93 7.65
C LYS A 215 -6.52 4.12 8.33
N SER A 216 -6.61 3.78 9.62
CA SER A 216 -7.82 3.97 10.43
C SER A 216 -8.16 5.45 10.56
N SER A 217 -7.20 6.32 10.88
CA SER A 217 -7.40 7.78 10.90
C SER A 217 -7.85 8.31 9.53
N LYS A 218 -7.25 7.86 8.42
CA LYS A 218 -7.69 8.25 7.07
C LYS A 218 -9.09 7.73 6.72
N TRP A 219 -9.45 6.56 7.24
CA TRP A 219 -10.79 6.00 7.13
C TRP A 219 -11.80 6.78 7.97
N GLN A 220 -11.45 7.15 9.19
CA GLN A 220 -12.27 8.00 10.05
C GLN A 220 -12.42 9.41 9.48
N ASP A 221 -11.35 10.02 8.96
CA ASP A 221 -11.39 11.28 8.19
C ASP A 221 -12.30 11.17 6.96
N PHE A 222 -12.39 9.97 6.38
CA PHE A 222 -13.24 9.68 5.24
C PHE A 222 -14.71 9.50 5.67
N LEU A 223 -14.95 8.77 6.75
CA LEU A 223 -16.27 8.59 7.34
C LEU A 223 -16.83 9.91 7.88
N SER A 224 -16.02 10.74 8.52
CA SER A 224 -16.43 12.06 9.00
C SER A 224 -16.82 12.98 7.86
N LYS A 225 -16.09 12.95 6.74
CA LYS A 225 -16.49 13.64 5.50
C LYS A 225 -17.77 13.06 4.90
N ILE A 226 -17.96 11.75 4.95
CA ILE A 226 -19.23 11.14 4.56
C ILE A 226 -20.37 11.62 5.46
N GLN A 227 -20.13 11.70 6.77
CA GLN A 227 -21.11 12.07 7.78
C GLN A 227 -21.50 13.55 7.69
N GLU A 228 -20.52 14.44 7.51
CA GLU A 228 -20.72 15.88 7.23
C GLU A 228 -21.52 16.12 5.94
N ILE A 229 -21.38 15.25 4.95
CA ILE A 229 -22.17 15.29 3.70
C ILE A 229 -23.55 14.61 3.90
N HIS A 230 -23.65 13.60 4.77
CA HIS A 230 -24.87 12.89 5.14
C HIS A 230 -25.88 13.78 5.84
N ASP A 231 -25.40 14.70 6.69
CA ASP A 231 -26.22 15.72 7.33
C ASP A 231 -26.94 16.65 6.33
N ASN A 232 -26.58 16.56 5.03
CA ASN A 232 -27.19 17.34 3.96
C ASN A 232 -27.96 16.54 2.89
N THR A 233 -28.00 15.20 2.87
CA THR A 233 -28.97 14.37 2.08
C THR A 233 -28.67 12.87 2.11
N ASP A 234 -29.71 12.05 2.29
CA ASP A 234 -29.70 10.56 2.32
C ASP A 234 -29.09 9.86 1.08
N ARG A 235 -28.83 10.58 -0.01
CA ARG A 235 -28.29 10.01 -1.27
C ARG A 235 -26.76 10.04 -1.35
N ALA A 236 -26.08 10.81 -0.51
CA ALA A 236 -24.64 11.03 -0.66
C ALA A 236 -23.78 9.79 -0.38
N PHE A 237 -24.22 8.94 0.55
CA PHE A 237 -23.55 7.69 0.93
C PHE A 237 -23.34 6.76 -0.27
N TRP A 238 -24.43 6.39 -0.94
CA TRP A 238 -24.41 5.44 -2.06
C TRP A 238 -23.71 6.01 -3.30
N LEU A 239 -23.83 7.33 -3.51
CA LEU A 239 -23.12 8.08 -4.55
C LEU A 239 -21.60 8.05 -4.39
N TYR A 240 -21.10 7.93 -3.15
CA TYR A 240 -19.67 7.91 -2.84
C TYR A 240 -19.11 6.50 -2.65
N LEU A 241 -19.86 5.58 -2.04
CA LEU A 241 -19.49 4.17 -1.88
C LEU A 241 -19.31 3.49 -3.25
N SER A 242 -20.17 3.82 -4.22
CA SER A 242 -20.10 3.34 -5.62
C SER A 242 -18.88 3.82 -6.40
N ARG A 243 -18.14 4.84 -5.90
CA ARG A 243 -16.86 5.30 -6.47
C ARG A 243 -15.66 4.53 -5.94
N ILE A 244 -15.80 3.86 -4.79
CA ILE A 244 -14.72 3.13 -4.11
C ILE A 244 -14.76 1.65 -4.48
N TYR A 245 -15.96 1.07 -4.58
CA TYR A 245 -16.16 -0.26 -5.15
C TYR A 245 -16.11 -0.19 -6.69
N LYS A 246 -14.96 -0.53 -7.26
CA LYS A 246 -14.82 -0.69 -8.72
C LYS A 246 -15.76 -1.78 -9.23
N HIS A 247 -16.36 -1.55 -10.40
CA HIS A 247 -17.20 -2.48 -11.16
C HIS A 247 -16.51 -3.81 -11.61
N LYS A 248 -15.30 -4.11 -11.11
CA LYS A 248 -14.58 -5.37 -11.38
C LYS A 248 -14.56 -6.34 -10.20
N SER A 249 -14.98 -5.93 -8.99
CA SER A 249 -15.38 -6.92 -7.98
C SER A 249 -16.78 -7.37 -8.34
N LEU A 250 -16.91 -8.62 -8.80
CA LEU A 250 -18.18 -9.30 -9.01
C LEU A 250 -19.12 -9.02 -7.82
N PRO A 251 -20.44 -8.83 -8.04
CA PRO A 251 -21.37 -8.84 -6.92
C PRO A 251 -21.12 -10.14 -6.17
N PHE A 252 -20.89 -10.05 -4.86
CA PHE A 252 -20.76 -11.22 -4.00
C PHE A 252 -22.11 -11.95 -4.03
N SER A 253 -22.33 -12.80 -5.03
CA SER A 253 -23.58 -13.54 -5.18
C SER A 253 -23.74 -14.55 -4.05
N LYS A 254 -22.62 -14.97 -3.47
CA LYS A 254 -22.53 -15.90 -2.36
C LYS A 254 -21.32 -15.57 -1.50
N LEU A 255 -21.50 -15.60 -0.17
CA LEU A 255 -20.43 -15.53 0.82
C LEU A 255 -20.35 -16.88 1.53
N ASP A 256 -19.22 -17.57 1.40
CA ASP A 256 -18.98 -18.81 2.14
C ASP A 256 -18.39 -18.48 3.51
N THR A 257 -19.13 -18.79 4.57
CA THR A 257 -18.72 -18.59 5.97
C THR A 257 -17.98 -19.80 6.54
N GLY A 258 -17.79 -20.86 5.75
CA GLY A 258 -17.25 -22.17 6.16
C GLY A 258 -18.28 -23.07 6.83
N LYS A 259 -19.43 -22.52 7.28
CA LYS A 259 -20.56 -23.28 7.83
C LYS A 259 -21.77 -23.25 6.90
N THR A 260 -21.99 -22.11 6.25
CA THR A 260 -23.13 -21.88 5.36
C THR A 260 -22.71 -20.97 4.21
N ILE A 261 -23.38 -21.15 3.07
CA ILE A 261 -23.21 -20.27 1.91
C ILE A 261 -24.36 -19.28 1.93
N LEU A 262 -24.07 -18.03 2.27
CA LEU A 262 -25.04 -16.94 2.32
C LEU A 262 -25.24 -16.37 0.92
N ALA A 263 -26.46 -16.36 0.41
CA ALA A 263 -26.76 -15.91 -0.95
C ALA A 263 -27.64 -14.66 -1.00
N LYS A 264 -28.31 -14.29 0.10
CA LYS A 264 -29.10 -13.06 0.15
C LYS A 264 -28.24 -11.88 0.57
N GLU A 265 -28.42 -10.75 -0.10
CA GLU A 265 -27.58 -9.56 0.06
C GLU A 265 -27.62 -8.98 1.48
N ASN A 266 -28.77 -9.02 2.15
CA ASN A 266 -28.90 -8.62 3.56
C ASN A 266 -28.12 -9.55 4.49
N GLU A 267 -28.23 -10.87 4.30
CA GLU A 267 -27.50 -11.86 5.10
C GLU A 267 -25.97 -11.72 4.90
N ILE A 268 -25.52 -11.46 3.67
CA ILE A 268 -24.10 -11.21 3.36
C ILE A 268 -23.64 -9.90 4.03
N SER A 269 -24.45 -8.85 3.97
CA SER A 269 -24.13 -7.56 4.58
C SER A 269 -24.04 -7.65 6.10
N ASP A 270 -24.98 -8.35 6.74
CA ASP A 270 -25.03 -8.53 8.19
C ASP A 270 -23.87 -9.40 8.69
N GLU A 271 -23.51 -10.44 7.93
CA GLU A 271 -22.36 -11.30 8.25
C GLU A 271 -21.04 -10.53 8.11
N LEU A 272 -20.86 -9.76 7.04
CA LEU A 272 -19.66 -8.93 6.86
C LEU A 272 -19.58 -7.83 7.92
N TYR A 273 -20.70 -7.19 8.26
CA TYR A 273 -20.76 -6.22 9.35
C TYR A 273 -20.35 -6.88 10.68
N SER A 274 -20.91 -8.04 11.01
CA SER A 274 -20.59 -8.77 12.23
C SER A 274 -19.11 -9.18 12.29
N TYR A 275 -18.58 -9.71 11.17
CA TYR A 275 -17.18 -10.09 11.03
C TYR A 275 -16.24 -8.90 11.29
N TYR A 276 -16.47 -7.78 10.62
CA TYR A 276 -15.62 -6.60 10.77
C TYR A 276 -15.83 -5.90 12.11
N SER A 277 -17.05 -5.88 12.64
CA SER A 277 -17.35 -5.34 13.95
C SER A 277 -16.58 -6.09 15.04
N GLU A 278 -16.54 -7.43 14.99
CA GLU A 278 -15.74 -8.21 15.94
C GLU A 278 -14.23 -8.13 15.68
N GLN A 279 -13.80 -8.11 14.42
CA GLN A 279 -12.37 -7.97 14.10
C GLN A 279 -11.77 -6.66 14.61
N PHE A 280 -12.57 -5.59 14.63
CA PHE A 280 -12.15 -4.25 15.05
C PHE A 280 -12.71 -3.83 16.40
N LYS A 281 -13.39 -4.72 17.11
CA LYS A 281 -13.82 -4.49 18.49
C LYS A 281 -12.58 -4.27 19.34
N ALA A 282 -12.62 -3.26 20.20
CA ALA A 282 -11.59 -3.10 21.22
C ALA A 282 -11.57 -4.39 22.03
N GLN A 283 -10.42 -5.07 22.06
CA GLN A 283 -10.28 -6.31 22.82
C GLN A 283 -10.60 -6.00 24.28
N ASN A 284 -11.50 -6.76 24.87
CA ASN A 284 -11.72 -6.69 26.31
C ASN A 284 -10.45 -7.14 26.99
N THR A 285 -9.94 -6.31 27.91
CA THR A 285 -8.84 -6.64 28.79
C THR A 285 -9.22 -7.92 29.55
N ASP A 286 -8.50 -9.01 29.29
CA ASP A 286 -8.68 -10.27 30.00
C ASP A 286 -8.04 -10.12 31.39
N MET A 287 -8.85 -9.73 32.37
CA MET A 287 -8.42 -9.60 33.77
C MET A 287 -8.00 -10.93 34.40
N SER A 288 -8.21 -12.07 33.71
CA SER A 288 -7.68 -13.37 34.10
C SER A 288 -6.29 -13.65 33.53
N ASP A 289 -5.84 -12.92 32.50
CA ASP A 289 -4.45 -12.89 32.06
C ASP A 289 -3.63 -12.14 33.14
N PRO A 290 -2.65 -12.80 33.79
CA PRO A 290 -1.81 -12.17 34.80
C PRO A 290 -1.11 -10.89 34.29
N HIS A 291 -0.81 -10.82 32.99
CA HIS A 291 -0.14 -9.67 32.41
C HIS A 291 -1.07 -8.47 32.27
N GLU A 292 -2.30 -8.67 31.79
CA GLU A 292 -3.25 -7.58 31.59
C GLU A 292 -3.81 -7.07 32.92
N ASN A 293 -3.99 -7.97 33.89
CA ASN A 293 -4.38 -7.61 35.26
C ASN A 293 -3.27 -6.80 35.98
N GLN A 294 -2.00 -7.12 35.75
CA GLN A 294 -0.89 -6.32 36.27
C GLN A 294 -0.90 -4.90 35.71
N ILE A 295 -1.15 -4.73 34.40
CA ILE A 295 -1.21 -3.42 33.75
C ILE A 295 -2.37 -2.58 34.32
N GLU A 296 -3.55 -3.19 34.51
CA GLU A 296 -4.71 -2.50 35.09
C GLU A 296 -4.47 -2.12 36.56
N THR A 297 -3.83 -3.00 37.33
CA THR A 297 -3.48 -2.72 38.73
C THR A 297 -2.52 -1.54 38.85
N GLU A 298 -1.48 -1.51 38.01
CA GLU A 298 -0.52 -0.40 37.97
C GLU A 298 -1.19 0.93 37.55
N TYR A 299 -2.13 0.88 36.60
CA TYR A 299 -2.91 2.04 36.18
C TYR A 299 -3.81 2.58 37.31
N LEU A 300 -4.54 1.71 38.00
CA LEU A 300 -5.41 2.10 39.12
C LEU A 300 -4.61 2.65 40.31
N GLU A 301 -3.43 2.09 40.58
CA GLU A 301 -2.51 2.64 41.59
C GLU A 301 -2.05 4.06 41.24
N LEU A 302 -1.71 4.32 39.97
CA LEU A 302 -1.34 5.65 39.50
C LEU A 302 -2.51 6.64 39.62
N MET A 303 -3.71 6.22 39.22
CA MET A 303 -4.92 7.06 39.29
C MET A 303 -5.36 7.38 40.72
N ASN A 304 -5.05 6.52 41.70
CA ASN A 304 -5.32 6.78 43.12
C ASN A 304 -4.24 7.65 43.81
N LYS A 305 -3.01 7.62 43.29
CA LYS A 305 -1.90 8.47 43.77
C LYS A 305 -1.97 9.89 43.21
N LEU A 306 -2.57 10.09 42.03
CA LEU A 306 -2.69 11.39 41.38
C LEU A 306 -3.52 12.44 42.17
N PRO A 307 -4.64 12.11 42.83
CA PRO A 307 -5.43 13.07 43.62
C PRO A 307 -4.84 13.39 44.99
N THR A 308 -3.96 12.54 45.53
CA THR A 308 -3.31 12.76 46.84
C THR A 308 -2.07 13.66 46.73
N LEU A 309 -1.61 13.94 45.51
CA LEU A 309 -0.62 14.95 45.22
C LEU A 309 -1.30 16.33 45.20
N ASN A 310 -1.22 17.05 46.32
CA ASN A 310 -1.74 18.41 46.51
C ASN A 310 -1.02 19.49 45.67
N GLU A 311 -0.25 19.10 44.67
CA GLU A 311 0.44 20.03 43.78
C GLU A 311 -0.46 20.36 42.59
N LYS A 312 -0.62 21.66 42.30
CA LYS A 312 -1.33 22.13 41.11
C LYS A 312 -0.66 21.51 39.88
N ILE A 313 -1.31 20.54 39.24
CA ILE A 313 -0.89 20.00 37.95
C ILE A 313 -1.16 21.09 36.91
N GLU A 314 -0.17 21.94 36.66
CA GLU A 314 -0.20 22.78 35.47
C GLU A 314 0.01 21.89 34.23
N LYS A 315 -0.82 22.12 33.19
CA LYS A 315 -0.69 21.39 31.93
C LYS A 315 0.62 21.80 31.25
N THR A 316 1.64 20.97 31.41
CA THR A 316 2.94 21.18 30.79
C THR A 316 2.86 20.87 29.30
N ASN A 317 3.39 21.76 28.45
CA ASN A 317 3.50 21.48 27.01
C ASN A 317 4.69 20.52 26.75
N PHE A 318 4.66 19.86 25.60
CA PHE A 318 5.63 18.83 25.22
C PHE A 318 7.09 19.32 25.19
N THR A 319 7.30 20.62 24.96
CA THR A 319 8.62 21.23 24.86
C THR A 319 9.29 21.34 26.23
N ASP A 320 8.52 21.63 27.28
CA ASP A 320 9.01 21.75 28.65
C ASP A 320 9.32 20.37 29.27
N ILE A 321 8.54 19.34 28.90
CA ILE A 321 8.82 17.93 29.27
C ILE A 321 10.17 17.48 28.68
N LYS A 322 10.46 17.83 27.41
CA LYS A 322 11.74 17.50 26.77
C LYS A 322 12.92 18.21 27.43
N LYS A 323 12.79 19.49 27.79
CA LYS A 323 13.84 20.24 28.50
C LYS A 323 14.13 19.64 29.87
N ALA A 324 13.08 19.25 30.62
CA ALA A 324 13.23 18.62 31.93
C ALA A 324 13.94 17.25 31.84
N HIS A 325 13.62 16.44 30.81
CA HIS A 325 14.27 15.15 30.59
C HIS A 325 15.78 15.30 30.28
N PHE A 326 16.14 16.24 29.39
CA PHE A 326 17.54 16.51 29.06
C PHE A 326 18.34 17.04 30.26
N LYS A 327 17.72 17.86 31.12
CA LYS A 327 18.34 18.35 32.34
C LYS A 327 18.59 17.22 33.35
N ALA A 328 17.62 16.32 33.53
CA ALA A 328 17.73 15.18 34.44
C ALA A 328 18.77 14.13 33.99
N GLU A 329 18.93 13.91 32.68
CA GLU A 329 19.99 13.02 32.16
C GLU A 329 21.40 13.66 32.29
N ALA A 330 21.54 14.96 32.05
CA ALA A 330 22.81 15.66 32.25
C ALA A 330 23.26 15.64 33.72
N GLU A 331 22.34 15.78 34.67
CA GLU A 331 22.62 15.69 36.11
C GLU A 331 22.94 14.25 36.57
N LYS A 332 22.33 13.22 35.96
CA LYS A 332 22.69 11.81 36.21
C LYS A 332 24.10 11.43 35.74
N ILE A 333 24.59 12.03 34.64
CA ILE A 333 25.96 11.78 34.14
C ILE A 333 27.02 12.35 35.10
N ILE A 334 26.71 13.42 35.84
CA ILE A 334 27.64 14.01 36.81
C ILE A 334 27.82 13.11 38.05
N TRP A 335 26.81 12.32 38.43
CA TRP A 335 26.85 11.47 39.62
C TRP A 335 27.54 10.11 39.43
N ILE A 336 27.80 9.66 38.20
CA ILE A 336 28.50 8.37 37.94
C ILE A 336 30.04 8.54 37.91
N ARG A 337 30.58 9.76 38.09
CA ARG A 337 32.03 10.02 37.97
C ARG A 337 32.79 10.37 39.25
N CYS A 338 32.22 10.16 40.45
CA CYS A 338 32.97 10.20 41.70
C CYS A 338 32.40 9.20 42.72
N SER A 339 33.01 8.02 42.81
CA SER A 339 33.39 7.31 44.07
C SER A 339 33.94 5.92 43.70
N ILE A 340 35.29 5.84 43.67
CA ILE A 340 36.01 4.70 44.26
C ILE A 340 36.00 4.93 45.76
#